data_AF-A0A3C2AZ55-F1
#
_entry.id   AF-A0A3C2AZ55-F1
#
_cell.length_a   1.000
_cell.length_b   1.000
_cell.length_c   1.000
_cell.angle_alpha   90.00
_cell.angle_beta   90.00
_cell.angle_gamma   90.00
#
_symmetry.space_group_name_H-M   'P 1'
#
loop_
_entity.id
_entity.type
_entity.pdbx_description
1 polymer ?
#
loop_
_entity_poly.entity_id
_entity_poly.type
_entity_poly.pdbx_seq_one_letter_code
_entity_poly.pdbx_strand_id
1 'polypeptide(L)'
;MTDDLLAVVDGAKAGGATEIVVVDGHAGMRNVLFDDMPDGVVLHRGPASGRVNCQVEGLDSSFDAVLCVGYHSMAGTAGLLSHTWHGGVVMALRLNGHAVGELGITAAVAGRFGVPVVFVSGDQVVAAEAGAAIPGISTVVVKESTGRQNARCVAPAAARAMLTAGAAEAIRNRAQVAPVATGSSARVEIDLTHSRHADRIVRFMGDRIDRVGPATVGFEQPGVVEAFRLAWLAVELADMELGAWNR
;
A
#
# COMPACT_ATOMS: atom_id res chain seq x y z
N MET A 1 -11.57 -4.80 -10.65
CA MET A 1 -10.27 -5.25 -10.08
C MET A 1 -9.41 -5.94 -11.13
N THR A 2 -9.61 -7.23 -11.47
CA THR A 2 -8.73 -7.92 -12.45
C THR A 2 -8.63 -7.17 -13.77
N ASP A 3 -9.75 -6.85 -14.42
CA ASP A 3 -9.73 -6.11 -15.70
C ASP A 3 -9.08 -4.72 -15.60
N ASP A 4 -9.20 -4.05 -14.45
CA ASP A 4 -8.61 -2.72 -14.25
C ASP A 4 -7.09 -2.84 -14.07
N LEU A 5 -6.64 -3.88 -13.36
CA LEU A 5 -5.23 -4.27 -13.28
C LEU A 5 -4.68 -4.64 -14.66
N LEU A 6 -5.40 -5.45 -15.44
CA LEU A 6 -4.99 -5.84 -16.78
C LEU A 6 -4.88 -4.64 -17.71
N ALA A 7 -5.79 -3.66 -17.60
CA ALA A 7 -5.68 -2.39 -18.32
C ALA A 7 -4.39 -1.62 -17.96
N VAL A 8 -3.96 -1.65 -16.69
CA VAL A 8 -2.67 -1.08 -16.26
C VAL A 8 -1.49 -1.88 -16.81
N VAL A 9 -1.57 -3.21 -16.82
CA VAL A 9 -0.55 -4.10 -17.42
C VAL A 9 -0.36 -3.79 -18.91
N ASP A 10 -1.46 -3.68 -19.66
CA ASP A 10 -1.43 -3.32 -21.09
C ASP A 10 -0.81 -1.94 -21.30
N GLY A 11 -1.17 -0.98 -20.44
CA GLY A 11 -0.58 0.34 -20.45
C GLY A 11 0.93 0.31 -20.18
N ALA A 12 1.36 -0.44 -19.16
CA ALA A 12 2.77 -0.57 -18.82
C ALA A 12 3.59 -1.19 -19.97
N LYS A 13 3.06 -2.24 -20.62
CA LYS A 13 3.67 -2.83 -21.84
C LYS A 13 3.77 -1.80 -22.96
N ALA A 14 2.69 -1.06 -23.24
CA ALA A 14 2.68 0.00 -24.25
C ALA A 14 3.61 1.18 -23.90
N GLY A 15 3.92 1.37 -22.62
CA GLY A 15 4.91 2.32 -22.15
C GLY A 15 6.36 1.85 -22.30
N GLY A 16 6.58 0.55 -22.56
CA GLY A 16 7.90 -0.05 -22.76
C GLY A 16 8.36 -1.01 -21.65
N ALA A 17 7.49 -1.40 -20.72
CA ALA A 17 7.84 -2.43 -19.73
C ALA A 17 7.99 -3.80 -20.39
N THR A 18 9.10 -4.49 -20.12
CA THR A 18 9.42 -5.81 -20.70
C THR A 18 9.16 -6.97 -19.75
N GLU A 19 9.21 -6.72 -18.44
CA GLU A 19 8.91 -7.69 -17.39
C GLU A 19 7.90 -7.07 -16.42
N ILE A 20 6.89 -7.85 -16.03
CA ILE A 20 5.81 -7.36 -15.16
C ILE A 20 5.52 -8.41 -14.10
N VAL A 21 5.60 -7.96 -12.85
CA VAL A 21 5.22 -8.72 -11.67
C VAL A 21 4.04 -8.02 -11.01
N VAL A 22 2.94 -8.74 -10.84
CA VAL A 22 1.75 -8.31 -10.11
C VAL A 22 1.80 -8.88 -8.71
N VAL A 23 1.58 -8.04 -7.70
CA VAL A 23 1.44 -8.45 -6.31
C VAL A 23 0.02 -8.14 -5.85
N ASP A 24 -0.77 -9.17 -5.54
CA ASP A 24 -2.10 -8.97 -4.96
C ASP A 24 -1.93 -8.58 -3.49
N GLY A 25 -2.24 -7.33 -3.15
CA GLY A 25 -2.05 -6.76 -1.82
C GLY A 25 -3.34 -6.60 -1.00
N HIS A 26 -4.52 -6.95 -1.53
CA HIS A 26 -5.79 -6.62 -0.86
C HIS A 26 -6.32 -7.78 -0.01
N ALA A 27 -6.70 -7.51 1.24
CA ALA A 27 -7.38 -8.47 2.12
C ALA A 27 -6.70 -9.87 2.14
N GLY A 28 -7.38 -10.91 1.66
CA GLY A 28 -6.83 -12.28 1.58
C GLY A 28 -5.74 -12.49 0.53
N MET A 29 -5.41 -11.46 -0.26
CA MET A 29 -4.37 -11.41 -1.29
C MET A 29 -4.50 -12.51 -2.37
N ARG A 30 -5.76 -12.79 -2.75
CA ARG A 30 -6.17 -13.85 -3.72
C ARG A 30 -7.32 -13.41 -4.63
N ASN A 31 -7.48 -12.11 -4.81
CA ASN A 31 -8.58 -11.45 -5.51
C ASN A 31 -8.35 -11.38 -7.03
N VAL A 32 -7.10 -11.29 -7.47
CA VAL A 32 -6.75 -11.29 -8.90
C VAL A 32 -7.03 -12.68 -9.47
N LEU A 33 -7.78 -12.73 -10.58
CA LEU A 33 -8.10 -13.96 -11.28
C LEU A 33 -6.86 -14.41 -12.07
N PHE A 34 -6.28 -15.53 -11.65
CA PHE A 34 -5.04 -16.05 -12.23
C PHE A 34 -5.23 -16.52 -13.68
N ASP A 35 -6.37 -17.13 -13.98
CA ASP A 35 -6.67 -17.66 -15.32
C ASP A 35 -6.79 -16.56 -16.39
N ASP A 36 -6.96 -15.30 -15.97
CA ASP A 36 -7.00 -14.13 -16.85
C ASP A 36 -5.62 -13.47 -17.03
N MET A 37 -4.56 -13.97 -16.39
CA MET A 37 -3.23 -13.38 -16.51
C MET A 37 -2.64 -13.64 -17.90
N PRO A 38 -2.16 -12.59 -18.59
CA PRO A 38 -1.57 -12.75 -19.90
C PRO A 38 -0.18 -13.40 -19.80
N ASP A 39 0.25 -14.03 -20.89
CA ASP A 39 1.58 -14.60 -21.01
C ASP A 39 2.67 -13.57 -20.66
N GLY A 40 3.69 -14.05 -19.94
CA GLY A 40 4.84 -13.25 -19.51
C GLY A 40 4.59 -12.35 -18.30
N VAL A 41 3.40 -12.38 -17.67
CA VAL A 41 3.14 -11.69 -16.40
C VAL A 41 3.21 -12.67 -15.25
N VAL A 42 3.98 -12.32 -14.21
CA VAL A 42 4.08 -13.12 -12.98
C VAL A 42 3.09 -12.58 -11.95
N LEU A 43 2.33 -13.47 -11.30
CA LEU A 43 1.39 -13.10 -10.22
C LEU A 43 1.83 -13.67 -8.87
N HIS A 44 2.15 -12.78 -7.92
CA HIS A 44 2.30 -13.10 -6.51
C HIS A 44 0.92 -13.05 -5.82
N ARG A 45 0.36 -14.24 -5.58
CA ARG A 45 -0.92 -14.47 -4.88
C ARG A 45 -0.73 -15.42 -3.69
N GLY A 46 -1.59 -15.31 -2.68
CA GLY A 46 -1.50 -16.11 -1.45
C GLY A 46 -1.58 -15.26 -0.18
N PRO A 47 -1.95 -15.85 0.97
CA PRO A 47 -2.29 -15.12 2.19
C PRO A 47 -1.15 -14.25 2.71
N ALA A 48 -1.52 -13.17 3.40
CA ALA A 48 -0.58 -12.26 4.04
C ALA A 48 0.29 -12.95 5.11
N SER A 49 -0.21 -14.03 5.73
CA SER A 49 0.54 -14.84 6.71
C SER A 49 1.82 -15.47 6.13
N GLY A 50 1.92 -15.61 4.82
CA GLY A 50 3.12 -16.10 4.12
C GLY A 50 3.99 -15.00 3.52
N ARG A 51 3.64 -13.71 3.72
CA ARG A 51 4.30 -12.57 3.08
C ARG A 51 4.89 -11.64 4.12
N VAL A 52 6.21 -11.66 4.22
CA VAL A 52 6.95 -10.83 5.18
C VAL A 52 6.88 -9.36 4.74
N ASN A 53 6.73 -9.10 3.45
CA ASN A 53 6.66 -7.76 2.86
C ASN A 53 5.24 -7.39 2.36
N CYS A 54 4.19 -8.13 2.75
CA CYS A 54 2.78 -7.80 2.48
C CYS A 54 2.54 -7.35 1.01
N GLN A 55 2.06 -6.11 0.79
CA GLN A 55 1.71 -5.56 -0.53
C GLN A 55 2.91 -5.26 -1.46
N VAL A 56 4.15 -5.34 -0.95
CA VAL A 56 5.40 -5.13 -1.72
C VAL A 56 6.28 -6.39 -1.72
N GLU A 57 5.67 -7.56 -1.57
CA GLU A 57 6.37 -8.84 -1.63
C GLU A 57 7.07 -9.04 -2.99
N GLY A 58 8.34 -9.47 -2.95
CA GLY A 58 9.17 -9.66 -4.14
C GLY A 58 9.84 -8.41 -4.72
N LEU A 59 9.58 -7.21 -4.18
CA LEU A 59 10.24 -5.98 -4.63
C LEU A 59 11.72 -5.96 -4.18
N ASP A 60 12.61 -5.65 -5.13
CA ASP A 60 14.03 -5.40 -4.90
C ASP A 60 14.58 -4.35 -5.88
N SER A 61 15.91 -4.15 -5.90
CA SER A 61 16.57 -3.14 -6.74
C SER A 61 16.69 -3.50 -8.22
N SER A 62 16.19 -4.67 -8.65
CA SER A 62 16.14 -5.04 -10.08
C SER A 62 14.97 -4.38 -10.82
N PHE A 63 13.98 -3.86 -10.09
CA PHE A 63 12.81 -3.21 -10.68
C PHE A 63 13.08 -1.76 -11.06
N ASP A 64 12.50 -1.33 -12.19
CA ASP A 64 12.60 0.05 -12.68
C ASP A 64 11.54 1.00 -12.11
N ALA A 65 10.38 0.47 -11.71
CA ALA A 65 9.23 1.27 -11.27
C ALA A 65 8.18 0.43 -10.52
N VAL A 66 7.39 1.10 -9.68
CA VAL A 66 6.20 0.55 -9.01
C VAL A 66 4.94 1.29 -9.46
N LEU A 67 3.86 0.52 -9.71
CA LEU A 67 2.54 1.04 -10.08
C LEU A 67 1.50 0.58 -9.05
N CYS A 68 0.90 1.53 -8.33
CA CYS A 68 -0.07 1.28 -7.26
C CYS A 68 -1.51 1.29 -7.82
N VAL A 69 -2.11 0.12 -8.01
CA VAL A 69 -3.42 -0.01 -8.70
C VAL A 69 -4.58 -0.13 -7.71
N GLY A 70 -5.58 0.75 -7.82
CA GLY A 70 -6.80 0.67 -7.01
C GLY A 70 -6.63 1.07 -5.54
N TYR A 71 -5.62 1.87 -5.23
CA TYR A 71 -5.33 2.35 -3.88
C TYR A 71 -6.41 3.30 -3.35
N HIS A 72 -6.37 3.53 -2.04
CA HIS A 72 -7.19 4.51 -1.32
C HIS A 72 -6.31 5.34 -0.39
N SER A 73 -6.87 6.44 0.12
CA SER A 73 -6.16 7.34 1.02
C SER A 73 -5.98 6.73 2.42
N MET A 74 -5.01 7.27 3.15
CA MET A 74 -4.66 6.82 4.50
C MET A 74 -5.82 6.93 5.51
N ALA A 75 -5.72 6.16 6.60
CA ALA A 75 -6.65 6.26 7.72
C ALA A 75 -6.77 7.70 8.25
N GLY A 76 -7.98 8.09 8.68
CA GLY A 76 -8.26 9.44 9.19
C GLY A 76 -8.56 10.49 8.12
N THR A 77 -8.50 10.14 6.83
CA THR A 77 -8.88 11.05 5.72
C THR A 77 -10.32 10.80 5.25
N ALA A 78 -10.87 11.72 4.44
CA ALA A 78 -12.23 11.66 3.90
C ALA A 78 -12.36 10.87 2.56
N GLY A 79 -11.32 10.14 2.15
CA GLY A 79 -11.35 9.34 0.92
C GLY A 79 -12.23 8.09 1.02
N LEU A 80 -12.58 7.55 -0.14
CA LEU A 80 -13.41 6.35 -0.24
C LEU A 80 -12.66 5.17 0.39
N LEU A 81 -13.31 4.51 1.34
CA LEU A 81 -12.76 3.38 2.11
C LEU A 81 -11.43 3.71 2.80
N SER A 82 -11.22 4.97 3.19
CA SER A 82 -9.97 5.39 3.84
C SER A 82 -9.62 4.52 5.05
N HIS A 83 -8.44 3.91 4.99
CA HIS A 83 -7.80 3.15 6.06
C HIS A 83 -6.31 2.95 5.73
N THR A 84 -5.56 2.39 6.69
CA THR A 84 -4.17 1.96 6.50
C THR A 84 -4.08 0.52 6.98
N TRP A 85 -3.87 -0.42 6.06
CA TRP A 85 -3.81 -1.88 6.22
C TRP A 85 -5.08 -2.55 6.75
N HIS A 86 -5.48 -2.20 7.97
CA HIS A 86 -6.61 -2.84 8.63
C HIS A 86 -7.50 -1.79 9.32
N GLY A 87 -8.63 -1.47 8.68
CA GLY A 87 -9.52 -0.39 9.12
C GLY A 87 -10.19 -0.59 10.48
N GLY A 88 -10.17 -1.81 11.03
CA GLY A 88 -10.64 -2.11 12.39
C GLY A 88 -9.55 -2.01 13.47
N VAL A 89 -8.28 -1.91 13.08
CA VAL A 89 -7.12 -1.97 14.00
C VAL A 89 -6.34 -0.66 13.99
N VAL A 90 -6.05 -0.11 12.81
CA VAL A 90 -5.17 1.05 12.63
C VAL A 90 -6.00 2.33 12.44
N MET A 91 -5.82 3.30 13.33
CA MET A 91 -6.42 4.63 13.25
C MET A 91 -5.50 5.65 12.57
N ALA A 92 -4.19 5.53 12.78
CA ALA A 92 -3.17 6.32 12.11
C ALA A 92 -1.84 5.58 12.17
N LEU A 93 -1.01 5.76 11.14
CA LEU A 93 0.38 5.30 11.13
C LEU A 93 1.27 6.51 10.86
N ARG A 94 2.34 6.65 11.65
CA ARG A 94 3.36 7.67 11.43
C ARG A 94 4.70 7.01 11.13
N LEU A 95 5.37 7.50 10.10
CA LEU A 95 6.75 7.16 9.75
C LEU A 95 7.61 8.41 9.91
N ASN A 96 8.61 8.35 10.80
CA ASN A 96 9.48 9.48 11.12
C ASN A 96 8.70 10.77 11.44
N GLY A 97 7.63 10.63 12.23
CA GLY A 97 6.76 11.74 12.65
C GLY A 97 5.70 12.18 11.63
N HIS A 98 5.73 11.67 10.39
CA HIS A 98 4.79 12.04 9.33
C HIS A 98 3.69 11.00 9.20
N ALA A 99 2.43 11.43 9.12
CA ALA A 99 1.30 10.54 8.85
C ALA A 99 1.44 9.91 7.46
N VAL A 100 1.26 8.60 7.35
CA VAL A 100 1.38 7.86 6.09
C VAL A 100 0.29 6.80 5.94
N GLY A 101 -0.17 6.62 4.71
CA GLY A 101 -1.00 5.50 4.29
C GLY A 101 -0.19 4.35 3.69
N GLU A 102 -0.92 3.39 3.13
CA GLU A 102 -0.33 2.27 2.37
C GLU A 102 0.52 2.76 1.19
N LEU A 103 0.11 3.83 0.51
CA LEU A 103 0.88 4.44 -0.58
C LEU A 103 2.22 4.98 -0.08
N GLY A 104 2.20 5.77 1.01
CA GLY A 104 3.42 6.34 1.59
C GLY A 104 4.39 5.26 2.07
N ILE A 105 3.89 4.20 2.70
CA ILE A 105 4.73 3.07 3.14
C ILE A 105 5.30 2.30 1.94
N THR A 106 4.48 2.05 0.92
CA THR A 106 4.92 1.43 -0.34
C THR A 106 6.04 2.23 -0.98
N ALA A 107 5.88 3.55 -1.07
CA ALA A 107 6.87 4.44 -1.66
C ALA A 107 8.17 4.49 -0.87
N ALA A 108 8.09 4.49 0.46
CA ALA A 108 9.27 4.45 1.31
C ALA A 108 10.02 3.10 1.18
N VAL A 109 9.31 1.97 1.19
CA VAL A 109 9.93 0.65 0.98
C VAL A 109 10.55 0.54 -0.42
N ALA A 110 9.86 0.99 -1.47
CA ALA A 110 10.42 1.01 -2.83
C ALA A 110 11.65 1.93 -2.93
N GLY A 111 11.59 3.10 -2.29
CA GLY A 111 12.70 4.04 -2.18
C GLY A 111 13.96 3.43 -1.58
N ARG A 112 13.83 2.52 -0.60
CA ARG A 112 14.97 1.81 0.01
C ARG A 112 15.74 0.93 -1.00
N PHE A 113 15.05 0.45 -2.03
CA PHE A 113 15.61 -0.32 -3.14
C PHE A 113 16.01 0.55 -4.34
N GLY A 114 15.84 1.87 -4.26
CA GLY A 114 16.10 2.79 -5.37
C GLY A 114 15.03 2.76 -6.46
N VAL A 115 13.83 2.23 -6.17
CA VAL A 115 12.75 2.06 -7.13
C VAL A 115 11.69 3.16 -6.92
N PRO A 116 11.35 3.96 -7.95
CA PRO A 116 10.32 4.98 -7.84
C PRO A 116 8.90 4.39 -7.96
N VAL A 117 7.96 4.94 -7.19
CA VAL A 117 6.52 4.73 -7.43
C VAL A 117 6.05 5.77 -8.43
N VAL A 118 5.71 5.35 -9.65
CA VAL A 118 5.49 6.27 -10.79
C VAL A 118 4.03 6.46 -11.13
N PHE A 119 3.16 5.60 -10.60
CA PHE A 119 1.74 5.58 -10.90
C PHE A 119 0.92 5.23 -9.67
N VAL A 120 -0.22 5.89 -9.51
CA VAL A 120 -1.29 5.43 -8.63
C VAL A 120 -2.65 5.60 -9.29
N SER A 121 -3.54 4.62 -9.12
CA SER A 121 -4.96 4.76 -9.44
C SER A 121 -5.84 4.58 -8.22
N GLY A 122 -6.94 5.33 -8.15
CA GLY A 122 -7.82 5.34 -7.00
C GLY A 122 -8.87 6.45 -7.06
N ASP A 123 -9.15 7.06 -5.91
CA ASP A 123 -9.98 8.26 -5.82
C ASP A 123 -9.14 9.56 -5.85
N GLN A 124 -9.82 10.70 -5.84
CA GLN A 124 -9.18 12.01 -5.83
C GLN A 124 -8.37 12.29 -4.55
N VAL A 125 -8.71 11.62 -3.44
CA VAL A 125 -8.04 11.86 -2.15
C VAL A 125 -6.69 11.15 -2.12
N VAL A 126 -6.60 9.90 -2.59
CA VAL A 126 -5.30 9.23 -2.74
C VAL A 126 -4.45 9.87 -3.83
N ALA A 127 -5.06 10.41 -4.90
CA ALA A 127 -4.32 11.16 -5.92
C ALA A 127 -3.68 12.43 -5.34
N ALA A 128 -4.40 13.16 -4.47
CA ALA A 128 -3.85 14.32 -3.77
C ALA A 128 -2.75 13.93 -2.77
N GLU A 129 -2.94 12.84 -2.01
CA GLU A 129 -1.92 12.27 -1.11
C GLU A 129 -0.64 11.91 -1.89
N ALA A 130 -0.80 11.26 -3.04
CA ALA A 130 0.29 10.87 -3.92
C ALA A 130 1.07 12.07 -4.45
N GLY A 131 0.38 13.07 -5.00
CA GLY A 131 1.01 14.26 -5.56
C GLY A 131 1.77 15.08 -4.51
N ALA A 132 1.31 15.08 -3.26
CA ALA A 132 2.01 15.72 -2.14
C ALA A 132 3.26 14.94 -1.71
N ALA A 133 3.20 13.60 -1.72
CA ALA A 133 4.27 12.75 -1.22
C ALA A 133 5.35 12.42 -2.28
N ILE A 134 4.98 12.36 -3.56
CA ILE A 134 5.81 11.84 -4.64
C ILE A 134 5.75 12.80 -5.83
N PRO A 135 6.63 13.82 -5.90
CA PRO A 135 6.64 14.78 -7.00
C PRO A 135 6.81 14.09 -8.37
N GLY A 136 5.96 14.45 -9.33
CA GLY A 136 5.97 13.90 -10.68
C GLY A 136 5.19 12.60 -10.88
N ILE A 137 4.60 12.02 -9.83
CA ILE A 137 3.79 10.80 -9.95
C ILE A 137 2.59 10.99 -10.89
N SER A 138 2.33 9.99 -11.74
CA SER A 138 1.10 9.94 -12.54
C SER A 138 -0.06 9.45 -11.67
N THR A 139 -1.19 10.17 -11.68
CA THR A 139 -2.38 9.79 -10.92
C THR A 139 -3.57 9.59 -11.86
N VAL A 140 -4.34 8.51 -11.64
CA VAL A 140 -5.56 8.23 -12.40
C VAL A 140 -6.74 8.06 -11.45
N VAL A 141 -7.63 9.06 -11.46
CA VAL A 141 -8.86 9.08 -10.64
C VAL A 141 -9.98 8.40 -11.41
N VAL A 142 -10.32 7.16 -11.04
CA VAL A 142 -11.41 6.38 -11.68
C VAL A 142 -12.72 6.44 -10.89
N LYS A 143 -12.70 7.08 -9.72
CA LYS A 143 -13.84 7.26 -8.82
C LYS A 143 -13.65 8.55 -8.03
N GLU A 144 -14.72 9.29 -7.77
CA GLU A 144 -14.70 10.46 -6.90
C GLU A 144 -15.40 10.12 -5.59
N SER A 145 -14.68 10.14 -4.47
CA SER A 145 -15.26 9.98 -3.14
C SER A 145 -16.24 11.11 -2.84
N THR A 146 -17.46 10.75 -2.46
CA THR A 146 -18.45 11.65 -1.87
C THR A 146 -18.63 11.39 -0.37
N GLY A 147 -17.70 10.62 0.22
CA GLY A 147 -17.70 10.19 1.61
C GLY A 147 -17.03 8.83 1.74
N ARG A 148 -16.69 8.43 2.98
CA ARG A 148 -15.90 7.21 3.24
C ARG A 148 -16.50 5.92 2.68
N GLN A 149 -17.80 5.87 2.41
CA GLN A 149 -18.49 4.68 1.90
C GLN A 149 -19.24 4.91 0.59
N ASN A 150 -19.11 6.08 -0.04
CA ASN A 150 -19.87 6.46 -1.22
C ASN A 150 -18.97 7.14 -2.25
N ALA A 151 -19.17 6.83 -3.54
CA ALA A 151 -18.42 7.47 -4.61
C ALA A 151 -19.23 7.55 -5.91
N ARG A 152 -18.84 8.50 -6.76
CA ARG A 152 -19.23 8.56 -8.17
C ARG A 152 -18.18 7.83 -8.98
N CYS A 153 -18.56 6.75 -9.65
CA CYS A 153 -17.60 5.88 -10.35
C CYS A 153 -17.65 6.12 -11.86
N VAL A 154 -16.48 6.13 -12.49
CA VAL A 154 -16.37 6.07 -13.95
C VAL A 154 -16.81 4.70 -14.44
N ALA A 155 -17.53 4.64 -15.56
CA ALA A 155 -17.96 3.37 -16.14
C ALA A 155 -16.74 2.48 -16.48
N PRO A 156 -16.82 1.15 -16.29
CA PRO A 156 -15.64 0.27 -16.37
C PRO A 156 -14.81 0.40 -17.66
N ALA A 157 -15.45 0.47 -18.83
CA ALA A 157 -14.74 0.62 -20.10
C ALA A 157 -13.94 1.94 -20.19
N ALA A 158 -14.53 3.04 -19.72
CA ALA A 158 -13.86 4.34 -19.68
C ALA A 158 -12.74 4.36 -18.63
N ALA A 159 -12.97 3.78 -17.45
CA ALA A 159 -11.95 3.66 -16.41
C ALA A 159 -10.73 2.88 -16.91
N ARG A 160 -10.93 1.76 -17.61
CA ARG A 160 -9.84 0.96 -18.21
C ARG A 160 -9.06 1.74 -19.26
N ALA A 161 -9.73 2.48 -20.14
CA ALA A 161 -9.05 3.34 -21.10
C ALA A 161 -8.16 4.40 -20.42
N MET A 162 -8.66 5.02 -19.33
CA MET A 162 -7.88 5.97 -18.52
C MET A 162 -6.66 5.29 -17.87
N LEU A 163 -6.86 4.10 -17.29
CA LEU A 163 -5.80 3.32 -16.63
C LEU A 163 -4.71 2.91 -17.62
N THR A 164 -5.07 2.40 -18.79
CA THR A 164 -4.11 2.03 -19.85
C THR A 164 -3.30 3.24 -20.31
N ALA A 165 -3.96 4.36 -20.59
CA ALA A 165 -3.27 5.58 -21.02
C ALA A 165 -2.32 6.11 -19.94
N GLY A 166 -2.79 6.23 -18.70
CA GLY A 166 -2.01 6.74 -17.58
C GLY A 166 -0.82 5.86 -17.20
N ALA A 167 -0.99 4.53 -17.23
CA ALA A 167 0.11 3.60 -16.96
C ALA A 167 1.20 3.67 -18.06
N ALA A 168 0.79 3.79 -19.33
CA ALA A 168 1.72 3.93 -20.44
C ALA A 168 2.54 5.23 -20.34
N GLU A 169 1.89 6.33 -19.96
CA GLU A 169 2.55 7.61 -19.72
C GLU A 169 3.51 7.54 -18.54
N ALA A 170 3.08 6.95 -17.42
CA ALA A 170 3.90 6.80 -16.22
C ALA A 170 5.20 6.03 -16.48
N ILE A 171 5.14 4.93 -17.25
CA ILE A 171 6.34 4.17 -17.63
C ILE A 171 7.27 4.98 -18.54
N ARG A 172 6.73 5.66 -19.57
CA ARG A 172 7.53 6.50 -20.46
C ARG A 172 8.24 7.63 -19.71
N ASN A 173 7.57 8.19 -18.70
CA ASN A 173 8.06 9.31 -17.92
C ASN A 173 8.72 8.88 -16.60
N ARG A 174 9.01 7.59 -16.37
CA ARG A 174 9.49 7.11 -15.06
C ARG A 174 10.71 7.86 -14.54
N ALA A 175 11.60 8.30 -15.45
CA ALA A 175 12.83 9.03 -15.11
C ALA A 175 12.57 10.42 -14.52
N GLN A 176 11.35 10.93 -14.61
CA GLN A 176 10.93 12.20 -14.00
C GLN A 176 10.54 12.04 -12.53
N VAL A 177 10.39 10.81 -12.04
CA VAL A 177 9.98 10.51 -10.67
C VAL A 177 11.18 9.92 -9.92
N ALA A 178 11.61 10.59 -8.85
CA ALA A 178 12.68 10.09 -8.01
C ALA A 178 12.13 9.08 -6.98
N PRO A 179 12.91 8.04 -6.62
CA PRO A 179 12.59 7.21 -5.47
C PRO A 179 12.50 8.05 -4.19
N VAL A 180 11.53 7.74 -3.33
CA VAL A 180 11.37 8.46 -2.05
C VAL A 180 12.61 8.22 -1.19
N ALA A 181 13.24 9.30 -0.75
CA ALA A 181 14.42 9.22 0.09
C ALA A 181 14.08 8.62 1.46
N THR A 182 14.80 7.57 1.85
CA THR A 182 14.69 6.94 3.17
C THR A 182 15.89 7.29 4.02
N GLY A 183 15.67 7.64 5.29
CA GLY A 183 16.76 7.80 6.25
C GLY A 183 17.46 6.49 6.59
N SER A 184 18.57 6.58 7.35
CA SER A 184 19.31 5.42 7.87
C SER A 184 18.61 4.73 9.05
N SER A 185 17.51 5.28 9.54
CA SER A 185 16.62 4.64 10.50
C SER A 185 15.17 5.02 10.21
N ALA A 186 14.25 4.24 10.74
CA ALA A 186 12.82 4.45 10.60
C ALA A 186 12.14 4.27 11.95
N ARG A 187 11.56 5.35 12.47
CA ARG A 187 10.67 5.34 13.62
C ARG A 187 9.23 5.21 13.16
N VAL A 188 8.53 4.22 13.69
CA VAL A 188 7.11 3.97 13.41
C VAL A 188 6.31 4.17 14.67
N GLU A 189 5.15 4.81 14.54
CA GLU A 189 4.12 4.85 15.58
C GLU A 189 2.79 4.45 14.96
N ILE A 190 2.01 3.66 15.69
CA ILE A 190 0.71 3.17 15.26
C ILE A 190 -0.30 3.52 16.33
N ASP A 191 -1.25 4.39 15.97
CA ASP A 191 -2.45 4.61 16.78
C ASP A 191 -3.46 3.51 16.45
N LEU A 192 -3.91 2.81 17.47
CA LEU A 192 -4.80 1.67 17.37
C LEU A 192 -6.21 2.07 17.78
N THR A 193 -7.21 1.37 17.27
CA THR A 193 -8.62 1.63 17.60
C THR A 193 -8.94 1.42 19.08
N HIS A 194 -8.24 0.51 19.75
CA HIS A 194 -8.50 0.15 21.15
C HIS A 194 -7.20 -0.15 21.91
N SER A 195 -7.17 0.18 23.20
CA SER A 195 -6.05 -0.15 24.09
C SER A 195 -5.74 -1.64 24.15
N ARG A 196 -6.75 -2.51 24.00
CA ARG A 196 -6.57 -3.97 23.93
C ARG A 196 -5.69 -4.44 22.77
N HIS A 197 -5.65 -3.68 21.67
CA HIS A 197 -4.75 -3.97 20.55
C HIS A 197 -3.31 -3.67 20.96
N ALA A 198 -3.07 -2.55 21.65
CA ALA A 198 -1.74 -2.22 22.19
C ALA A 198 -1.28 -3.23 23.24
N ASP A 199 -2.16 -3.63 24.16
CA ASP A 199 -1.86 -4.62 25.21
C ASP A 199 -1.37 -5.94 24.60
N ARG A 200 -2.03 -6.39 23.52
CA ARG A 200 -1.67 -7.62 22.81
C ARG A 200 -0.35 -7.50 22.08
N ILE A 201 -0.13 -6.42 21.33
CA ILE A 201 1.14 -6.16 20.65
C ILE A 201 2.30 -6.22 21.66
N VAL A 202 2.23 -5.45 22.73
CA VAL A 202 3.30 -5.38 23.75
C VAL A 202 3.50 -6.73 24.42
N ARG A 203 2.42 -7.47 24.71
CA ARG A 203 2.50 -8.81 25.32
C ARG A 203 3.30 -9.80 24.47
N PHE A 204 3.13 -9.80 23.15
CA PHE A 204 3.78 -10.78 22.27
C PHE A 204 5.13 -10.30 21.72
N MET A 205 5.31 -8.99 21.55
CA MET A 205 6.52 -8.43 20.96
C MET A 205 7.56 -7.99 21.99
N GLY A 206 7.16 -7.86 23.26
CA GLY A 206 8.08 -7.60 24.37
C GLY A 206 8.88 -6.31 24.19
N ASP A 207 10.19 -6.41 24.37
CA ASP A 207 11.16 -5.31 24.29
C ASP A 207 11.39 -4.76 22.88
N ARG A 208 10.82 -5.38 21.85
CA ARG A 208 10.91 -4.91 20.45
C ARG A 208 10.01 -3.71 20.17
N ILE A 209 9.08 -3.38 21.08
CA ILE A 209 8.08 -2.34 20.87
C ILE A 209 7.67 -1.66 22.18
N ASP A 210 7.50 -0.35 22.14
CA ASP A 210 7.11 0.46 23.29
C ASP A 210 5.63 0.82 23.25
N ARG A 211 4.98 0.84 24.41
CA ARG A 211 3.70 1.52 24.58
C ARG A 211 3.96 3.00 24.81
N VAL A 212 3.69 3.81 23.79
CA VAL A 212 3.90 5.27 23.84
C VAL A 212 2.61 6.05 24.13
N GLY A 213 1.47 5.36 24.20
CA GLY A 213 0.18 5.92 24.62
C GLY A 213 -0.85 4.85 25.00
N PRO A 214 -2.06 5.25 25.44
CA PRO A 214 -3.09 4.29 25.85
C PRO A 214 -3.47 3.28 24.77
N ALA A 215 -3.49 3.70 23.50
CA ALA A 215 -3.72 2.83 22.35
C ALA A 215 -2.67 3.07 21.26
N THR A 216 -1.48 3.53 21.63
CA THR A 216 -0.40 3.83 20.67
C THR A 216 0.83 3.01 21.01
N VAL A 217 1.38 2.36 19.99
CA VAL A 217 2.66 1.64 20.07
C VAL A 217 3.68 2.30 19.16
N GLY A 218 4.95 2.23 19.53
CA GLY A 218 6.03 2.82 18.75
C GLY A 218 7.32 2.03 18.85
N PHE A 219 8.16 2.13 17.82
CA PHE A 219 9.46 1.47 17.76
C PHE A 219 10.34 2.13 16.70
N GLU A 220 11.63 1.85 16.76
CA GLU A 220 12.61 2.28 15.75
C GLU A 220 13.34 1.05 15.19
N GLN A 221 13.68 1.11 13.90
CA GLN A 221 14.48 0.09 13.22
C GLN A 221 15.60 0.72 12.38
N PRO A 222 16.68 -0.02 12.05
CA PRO A 222 17.79 0.45 11.20
C PRO A 222 17.42 0.78 9.74
N GLY A 223 16.16 0.63 9.36
CA GLY A 223 15.69 0.86 8.00
C GLY A 223 14.19 0.71 7.88
N VAL A 224 13.65 1.28 6.79
CA VAL A 224 12.19 1.27 6.56
C VAL A 224 11.65 -0.13 6.25
N VAL A 225 12.47 -1.02 5.67
CA VAL A 225 12.05 -2.40 5.37
C VAL A 225 11.85 -3.18 6.66
N GLU A 226 12.81 -3.10 7.58
CA GLU A 226 12.72 -3.72 8.90
C GLU A 226 11.57 -3.11 9.71
N ALA A 227 11.41 -1.79 9.66
CA ALA A 227 10.31 -1.10 10.31
C ALA A 227 8.94 -1.54 9.78
N PHE A 228 8.80 -1.64 8.46
CA PHE A 228 7.58 -2.10 7.81
C PHE A 228 7.23 -3.54 8.20
N ARG A 229 8.20 -4.46 8.17
CA ARG A 229 7.99 -5.87 8.58
C ARG A 229 7.50 -5.97 10.02
N LEU A 230 8.11 -5.18 10.91
CA LEU A 230 7.73 -5.15 12.32
C LEU A 230 6.35 -4.51 12.53
N ALA A 231 6.04 -3.44 11.79
CA ALA A 231 4.74 -2.78 11.82
C ALA A 231 3.63 -3.72 11.34
N TRP A 232 3.88 -4.42 10.24
CA TRP A 232 2.96 -5.40 9.67
C TRP A 232 2.67 -6.53 10.66
N LEU A 233 3.71 -7.10 11.27
CA LEU A 233 3.55 -8.10 12.33
C LEU A 233 2.75 -7.55 13.53
N ALA A 234 2.99 -6.31 13.94
CA ALA A 234 2.25 -5.70 15.04
C ALA A 234 0.75 -5.60 14.72
N VAL A 235 0.39 -5.23 13.48
CA VAL A 235 -1.00 -5.17 13.03
C VAL A 235 -1.66 -6.55 12.99
N GLU A 236 -0.97 -7.55 12.44
CA GLU A 236 -1.44 -8.95 12.45
C GLU A 236 -1.69 -9.45 13.89
N LEU A 237 -0.74 -9.18 14.79
CA LEU A 237 -0.87 -9.55 16.20
C LEU A 237 -2.04 -8.83 16.87
N ALA A 238 -2.34 -7.60 16.47
CA ALA A 238 -3.49 -6.81 16.92
C ALA A 238 -4.82 -7.18 16.26
N ASP A 239 -4.84 -8.04 15.23
CA ASP A 239 -6.08 -8.60 14.68
C ASP A 239 -6.42 -9.97 15.30
N MET A 240 -5.43 -10.85 15.55
CA MET A 240 -5.60 -12.17 16.19
C MET A 240 -6.64 -12.28 17.34
N GLU A 241 -7.69 -13.06 17.13
CA GLU A 241 -8.59 -13.45 18.22
C GLU A 241 -7.90 -14.48 19.15
N LEU A 242 -7.72 -14.12 20.42
CA LEU A 242 -7.15 -15.01 21.43
C LEU A 242 -8.21 -15.40 22.46
N GLY A 243 -8.43 -16.71 22.61
CA GLY A 243 -9.25 -17.25 23.69
C GLY A 243 -10.69 -16.75 23.66
N ALA A 244 -11.30 -16.70 22.47
CA ALA A 244 -12.71 -16.40 22.31
C ALA A 244 -13.56 -17.42 23.09
N TRP A 245 -13.88 -17.09 24.34
CA TRP A 245 -15.00 -17.71 25.03
C TRP A 245 -16.24 -17.12 24.38
N ASN A 246 -16.82 -17.84 23.42
CA ASN A 246 -18.08 -17.49 22.77
C ASN A 246 -19.06 -16.91 23.82
N ARG A 247 -19.44 -15.65 23.64
CA ARG A 247 -20.60 -15.05 24.28
C ARG A 247 -21.51 -14.51 23.20
#